data_AF-A0A952AMG6-F1
#
_entry.id   AF-A0A952AMG6-F1
#
_cell.length_a   1.000
_cell.length_b   1.000
_cell.length_c   1.000
_cell.angle_alpha   90.00
_cell.angle_beta   90.00
_cell.angle_gamma   90.00
#
_symmetry.space_group_name_H-M   'P 1'
#
loop_
_entity.id
_entity.type
_entity.pdbx_description
1 polymer ?
#
loop_
_entity_poly.entity_id
_entity_poly.type
_entity_poly.pdbx_seq_one_letter_code
_entity_poly.pdbx_strand_id
1 'polypeptide(L)'
;METIILATYFFLNFLQIFIFVDVILSWLTLFGLNIRPKIISDLIDSMYLYVKKYIKTSFGPVDFTPLIILIIISLLQNLIINL
;
A
#
# COMPACT_ATOMS: atom_id res chain seq x y z
N MET A 1 -10.25 24.88 0.85
CA MET A 1 -8.95 24.36 0.36
C MET A 1 -8.33 23.45 1.42
N GLU A 2 -8.21 23.92 2.66
CA GLU A 2 -7.72 23.14 3.81
C GLU A 2 -8.47 21.80 4.03
N THR A 3 -9.79 21.78 3.91
CA THR A 3 -10.58 20.55 4.10
C THR A 3 -10.23 19.47 3.07
N ILE A 4 -9.90 19.86 1.83
CA ILE A 4 -9.54 18.92 0.75
C ILE A 4 -8.15 18.34 1.00
N ILE A 5 -7.21 19.18 1.43
CA ILE A 5 -5.85 18.79 1.83
C ILE A 5 -5.92 17.78 2.97
N LEU A 6 -6.70 18.09 4.01
CA LEU A 6 -6.89 17.24 5.18
C LEU A 6 -7.54 15.90 4.80
N ALA A 7 -8.61 15.92 4.00
CA ALA A 7 -9.28 14.71 3.54
C ALA A 7 -8.34 13.81 2.71
N THR A 8 -7.52 14.41 1.85
CA THR A 8 -6.52 13.69 1.05
C THR A 8 -5.46 13.05 1.94
N TYR A 9 -4.97 13.79 2.93
CA TYR A 9 -4.00 13.30 3.90
C TYR A 9 -4.55 12.11 4.71
N PHE A 10 -5.79 12.21 5.20
CA PHE A 10 -6.47 11.12 5.89
C PHE A 10 -6.66 9.89 5.00
N PHE A 11 -7.05 10.09 3.74
CA PHE A 11 -7.19 8.99 2.78
C PHE A 11 -5.86 8.26 2.54
N LEU A 12 -4.75 9.00 2.38
CA LEU A 12 -3.41 8.41 2.23
C LEU A 12 -2.98 7.61 3.47
N ASN A 13 -3.26 8.13 4.67
CA ASN A 13 -3.01 7.39 5.92
C ASN A 13 -3.84 6.10 5.99
N PHE A 14 -5.09 6.15 5.57
CA PHE A 14 -5.95 4.97 5.53
C PHE A 14 -5.39 3.90 4.58
N LEU A 15 -4.97 4.29 3.38
CA LEU A 15 -4.30 3.36 2.45
C LEU A 15 -3.03 2.75 3.05
N GLN A 16 -2.24 3.55 3.77
CA GLN A 16 -1.04 3.08 4.43
C GLN A 16 -1.34 1.96 5.45
N ILE A 17 -2.38 2.12 6.26
CA ILE A 17 -2.84 1.10 7.21
C ILE A 17 -3.24 -0.18 6.48
N PHE A 18 -3.98 -0.08 5.38
CA PHE A 18 -4.40 -1.23 4.58
C PHE A 18 -3.20 -2.01 4.03
N ILE A 19 -2.18 -1.30 3.53
CA ILE A 19 -0.94 -1.92 3.04
C ILE A 19 -0.19 -2.61 4.19
N PHE A 20 -0.11 -2.00 5.37
CA PHE A 20 0.50 -2.65 6.54
C PHE A 20 -0.24 -3.93 6.93
N VAL A 21 -1.58 -3.90 6.95
CA VAL A 21 -2.38 -5.09 7.24
C VAL A 21 -2.12 -6.17 6.18
N ASP A 22 -2.10 -5.83 4.90
CA ASP A 22 -1.79 -6.76 3.81
C ASP A 22 -0.41 -7.42 3.95
N VAL A 23 0.62 -6.64 4.33
CA VAL A 23 1.96 -7.17 4.61
C VAL A 23 1.95 -8.12 5.80
N ILE A 24 1.29 -7.77 6.90
CA ILE A 24 1.18 -8.66 8.08
C ILE A 24 0.45 -9.96 7.71
N LEU A 25 -0.65 -9.87 6.95
CA LEU A 25 -1.39 -11.03 6.47
C LEU A 25 -0.54 -11.89 5.53
N SER A 26 0.34 -11.27 4.73
CA SER A 26 1.28 -12.01 3.88
C SER A 26 2.25 -12.88 4.71
N TRP A 27 2.60 -12.49 5.93
CA TRP A 27 3.45 -13.32 6.80
C TRP A 27 2.72 -14.54 7.34
N LEU A 28 1.39 -14.49 7.47
CA LEU A 28 0.61 -15.67 7.85
C LEU A 28 0.75 -16.80 6.81
N THR A 29 0.99 -16.45 5.56
CA THR A 29 1.24 -17.43 4.49
C THR A 29 2.52 -18.26 4.74
N LEU A 30 3.51 -17.70 5.46
CA LEU A 30 4.72 -18.43 5.88
C LEU A 30 4.41 -19.57 6.85
N PHE A 31 3.31 -19.45 7.61
CA PHE A 31 2.79 -20.47 8.50
C PHE A 31 1.73 -21.37 7.83
N GLY A 32 1.53 -21.23 6.51
CA GLY A 32 0.53 -21.98 5.74
C GLY A 32 -0.90 -21.43 5.84
N LEU A 33 -1.09 -20.27 6.47
CA LEU A 33 -2.40 -19.64 6.63
C LEU A 33 -2.60 -18.53 5.59
N ASN A 34 -3.36 -18.82 4.55
CA ASN A 34 -3.69 -17.86 3.49
C ASN A 34 -4.98 -17.09 3.82
N ILE A 35 -4.90 -16.19 4.81
CA ILE A 35 -6.02 -15.34 5.22
C ILE A 35 -5.82 -13.96 4.61
N ARG A 36 -6.50 -13.69 3.50
CA ARG A 36 -6.51 -12.37 2.86
C ARG A 36 -7.95 -11.92 2.59
N PRO A 37 -8.49 -10.97 3.37
CA PRO A 37 -9.83 -10.45 3.16
C PRO A 37 -10.00 -9.87 1.75
N LYS A 38 -11.12 -10.18 1.09
CA LYS A 38 -11.39 -9.75 -0.28
C LYS A 38 -11.40 -8.23 -0.45
N ILE A 39 -11.86 -7.50 0.57
CA ILE A 39 -11.87 -6.03 0.56
C ILE A 39 -10.44 -5.47 0.46
N ILE A 40 -9.49 -6.10 1.16
CA ILE A 40 -8.09 -5.70 1.15
C ILE A 40 -7.47 -6.02 -0.22
N SER A 41 -7.73 -7.22 -0.76
CA SER A 41 -7.23 -7.59 -2.08
C SER A 41 -7.73 -6.67 -3.18
N ASP A 42 -9.03 -6.38 -3.21
CA ASP A 42 -9.63 -5.60 -4.30
C ASP A 42 -9.09 -4.15 -4.33
N LEU A 43 -8.85 -3.56 -3.16
CA LEU A 43 -8.26 -2.22 -3.05
C LEU A 43 -6.77 -2.20 -3.40
N ILE A 44 -6.01 -3.13 -2.84
CA ILE A 44 -4.54 -3.08 -2.88
C ILE A 44 -3.98 -3.67 -4.17
N ASP A 45 -4.58 -4.73 -4.71
CA ASP A 45 -4.07 -5.41 -5.90
C ASP A 45 -4.03 -4.49 -7.11
N SER A 46 -5.03 -3.62 -7.25
CA SER A 46 -5.07 -2.60 -8.31
C SER A 46 -3.85 -1.68 -8.23
N MET A 47 -3.48 -1.22 -7.03
CA MET A 47 -2.30 -0.39 -6.81
C MET A 47 -1.00 -1.17 -7.07
N TYR A 48 -0.94 -2.42 -6.61
CA TYR A 48 0.23 -3.26 -6.76
C TYR A 48 0.49 -3.59 -8.23
N LEU A 49 -0.55 -3.93 -8.98
CA LEU A 49 -0.48 -4.17 -10.42
C LEU A 49 0.00 -2.94 -11.17
N TYR A 50 -0.46 -1.75 -10.78
CA TYR A 50 0.00 -0.52 -11.39
C TYR A 50 1.50 -0.32 -11.18
N VAL A 51 2.00 -0.46 -9.95
CA VAL A 51 3.44 -0.34 -9.68
C VAL A 51 4.25 -1.42 -10.39
N LYS A 52 3.79 -2.68 -10.34
CA LYS A 52 4.45 -3.82 -11.02
C LYS A 52 4.54 -3.66 -12.52
N LYS A 53 3.62 -2.92 -13.14
CA LYS A 53 3.64 -2.61 -14.58
C LYS A 53 4.84 -1.74 -14.96
N TYR A 54 5.29 -0.87 -14.07
CA TYR A 54 6.41 0.04 -14.33
C TYR A 54 7.73 -0.46 -13.73
N ILE A 55 7.67 -1.09 -12.56
CA ILE A 55 8.84 -1.53 -11.80
C ILE A 55 8.66 -3.00 -11.46
N LYS A 56 9.59 -3.86 -11.89
CA LYS A 56 9.59 -5.26 -11.46
C LYS A 56 10.12 -5.33 -10.02
N THR A 57 9.19 -5.37 -9.07
CA THR A 57 9.43 -5.26 -7.63
C THR A 57 9.49 -6.59 -6.89
N SER A 58 9.20 -7.71 -7.56
CA SER A 58 9.24 -9.04 -6.95
C SER A 58 10.61 -9.69 -7.19
N PHE A 59 11.29 -10.08 -6.11
CA PHE A 59 12.57 -10.80 -6.14
C PHE A 59 12.39 -12.16 -5.46
N GLY A 60 12.32 -13.22 -6.27
CA GLY A 60 12.04 -14.57 -5.77
C GLY A 60 10.65 -14.66 -5.12
N PRO A 61 10.51 -15.21 -3.91
CA PRO A 61 9.23 -15.32 -3.22
C PRO A 61 8.79 -14.01 -2.54
N VAL A 62 9.67 -12.99 -2.49
CA VAL A 62 9.41 -11.74 -1.77
C VAL A 62 8.94 -10.67 -2.74
N ASP A 63 7.80 -10.06 -2.43
CA ASP A 63 7.25 -8.95 -3.18
C ASP A 63 7.50 -7.62 -2.45
N PHE A 64 8.32 -6.75 -3.03
CA PHE A 64 8.62 -5.42 -2.46
C PHE A 64 7.67 -4.33 -2.95
N THR A 65 6.65 -4.68 -3.74
CA THR A 65 5.59 -3.74 -4.16
C THR A 65 4.97 -2.95 -3.01
N PRO A 66 4.61 -3.58 -1.85
CA PRO A 66 4.08 -2.85 -0.71
C PRO A 66 5.01 -1.73 -0.26
N LEU A 67 6.32 -2.01 -0.18
CA LEU A 67 7.33 -1.05 0.25
C LEU A 67 7.41 0.14 -0.72
N ILE A 68 7.42 -0.12 -2.03
CA ILE A 68 7.46 0.96 -3.04
C ILE A 68 6.23 1.87 -2.90
N ILE A 69 5.05 1.29 -2.68
CA ILE A 69 3.82 2.08 -2.52
C ILE A 69 3.85 2.88 -1.23
N LEU A 70 4.34 2.32 -0.12
CA LEU A 70 4.54 3.07 1.12
C LEU A 70 5.47 4.27 0.92
N ILE A 71 6.55 4.10 0.14
CA ILE A 71 7.46 5.21 -0.21
C ILE A 71 6.71 6.28 -1.03
N ILE A 72 5.94 5.89 -2.04
CA ILE A 72 5.16 6.82 -2.87
C ILE A 72 4.15 7.59 -2.01
N ILE A 73 3.40 6.89 -1.14
CA ILE A 73 2.44 7.51 -0.22
C ILE A 73 3.15 8.51 0.71
N SER A 74 4.29 8.13 1.28
CA SER A 74 5.07 9.01 2.17
C SER A 74 5.55 10.28 1.46
N LEU A 75 6.01 10.17 0.20
CA LEU A 75 6.39 11.32 -0.61
C LEU A 75 5.18 12.24 -0.88
N LEU A 76 4.04 11.67 -1.24
CA LEU A 76 2.81 12.44 -1.47
C LEU A 76 2.34 13.16 -0.20
N GLN A 77 2.37 12.49 0.96
CA GLN A 77 2.03 13.11 2.24
C GLN A 77 2.96 14.27 2.58
N ASN A 78 4.27 14.10 2.38
CA ASN A 78 5.23 15.16 2.63
C ASN A 78 5.00 16.37 1.70
N LEU A 79 4.66 16.13 0.43
CA LEU A 79 4.30 17.22 -0.48
C LEU A 79 3.03 17.95 -0.01
N ILE A 80 2.02 17.22 0.47
CA ILE A 80 0.76 17.79 0.97
C ILE A 80 0.97 18.63 2.23
N ILE A 81 1.85 18.20 3.15
CA ILE A 81 2.14 18.94 4.40
C ILE A 81 2.91 20.23 4.12
N ASN A 82 3.77 20.24 3.10
CA ASN A 82 4.61 21.39 2.75
C ASN A 82 4.00 22.32 1.70
N LEU A 83 2.76 22.06 1.27
CA LEU A 83 1.96 22.92 0.38
C LEU A 83 1.23 24.00 1.18
#